data_AF-A0A9P7J713-F1
#
_entry.id   AF-A0A9P7J713-F1
#
_cell.length_a   1.000
_cell.length_b   1.000
_cell.length_c   1.000
_cell.angle_alpha   90.00
_cell.angle_beta   90.00
_cell.angle_gamma   90.00
#
_symmetry.space_group_name_H-M   'P 1'
#
loop_
_entity.id
_entity.type
_entity.pdbx_description
1 polymer ?
#
loop_
_entity_poly.entity_id
_entity_poly.type
_entity_poly.pdbx_seq_one_letter_code
_entity_poly.pdbx_strand_id
1 'polypeptide(L)'
;MSSSAPIDEVLNTLQLVGISRSNFLLKLLANKEYINHIAVKDILQNKQLILDALLKSAEDSLSTELKWVTDLIKDVSARKMVVLSAKESGYHFDVVHTVLEQLEDFSIEELAKDMEKLAPVTWDFLDTALSMRTAQKIGAGKDHDEHQLEAGMDSDEEAYWEELGEGDLEGIISGLINDAESSVENQWKAKALLVCIQPLISKTLKLMLNLQRKVTVMSIIMRSTNQRSNTLQSLMGMFLQSTHSLQKVIETLE
;
A
#
# COMPACT_ATOMS: atom_id res chain seq x y z
N MET A 1 5.13 -33.00 -36.04
CA MET A 1 6.47 -33.46 -35.58
C MET A 1 6.68 -32.87 -34.20
N SER A 2 6.75 -33.72 -33.19
CA SER A 2 6.46 -33.38 -31.78
C SER A 2 7.56 -32.51 -31.16
N SER A 3 7.18 -31.39 -30.52
CA SER A 3 8.12 -30.43 -29.93
C SER A 3 8.86 -30.93 -28.66
N SER A 4 8.62 -32.18 -28.24
CA SER A 4 9.24 -32.77 -27.03
C SER A 4 10.55 -33.51 -27.29
N ALA A 5 10.85 -33.91 -28.53
CA ALA A 5 12.05 -34.69 -28.87
C ALA A 5 13.38 -34.13 -28.31
N PRO A 6 13.66 -32.81 -28.41
CA PRO A 6 14.91 -32.26 -27.85
C PRO A 6 14.94 -32.24 -26.32
N ILE A 7 13.78 -32.17 -25.65
CA ILE A 7 13.71 -32.20 -24.18
C ILE A 7 14.05 -33.61 -23.69
N ASP A 8 13.50 -34.64 -24.32
CA ASP A 8 13.74 -36.03 -23.97
C ASP A 8 15.22 -36.41 -24.09
N GLU A 9 15.91 -35.88 -25.10
CA GLU A 9 17.34 -36.13 -25.31
C GLU A 9 18.22 -35.48 -24.22
N VAL A 10 17.90 -34.26 -23.79
CA VAL A 10 18.59 -33.60 -22.67
C VAL A 10 18.33 -34.34 -21.36
N LEU A 11 17.09 -34.78 -21.12
CA LEU A 11 16.75 -35.54 -19.91
C LEU A 11 17.47 -36.89 -19.85
N ASN A 12 17.59 -37.58 -20.98
CA ASN A 12 18.35 -38.82 -21.09
C ASN A 12 19.85 -38.61 -20.85
N THR A 13 20.41 -37.51 -21.38
CA THR A 13 21.82 -37.17 -21.18
C THR A 13 22.14 -36.90 -19.71
N LEU A 14 21.28 -36.14 -19.01
CA LEU A 14 21.44 -35.90 -17.57
C LEU A 14 21.36 -37.20 -16.75
N GLN A 15 20.47 -38.12 -17.15
CA GLN A 15 20.34 -39.43 -16.54
C GLN A 15 21.58 -40.31 -16.77
N LEU A 16 22.16 -40.30 -17.97
CA LEU A 16 23.40 -41.01 -18.29
C LEU A 16 24.60 -40.50 -17.48
N VAL A 17 24.65 -39.19 -17.22
CA VAL A 17 25.70 -38.56 -16.39
C VAL A 17 25.44 -38.75 -14.89
N GLY A 18 24.28 -39.30 -14.49
CA GLY A 18 23.94 -39.57 -13.10
C GLY A 18 23.61 -38.33 -12.28
N ILE A 19 23.25 -37.22 -12.92
CA ILE A 19 22.90 -35.96 -12.23
C ILE A 19 21.38 -35.78 -12.27
N SER A 20 20.76 -35.57 -11.11
CA SER A 20 19.33 -35.23 -11.05
C SER A 20 19.09 -33.85 -11.65
N ARG A 21 17.94 -33.66 -12.29
CA ARG A 21 17.55 -32.40 -12.96
C ARG A 21 17.56 -31.22 -11.98
N SER A 22 17.07 -31.44 -10.76
CA SER A 22 17.12 -30.45 -9.68
C SER A 22 18.55 -30.15 -9.23
N ASN A 23 19.41 -31.15 -9.05
CA ASN A 23 20.81 -30.93 -8.68
C ASN A 23 21.61 -30.24 -9.78
N PHE A 24 21.30 -30.50 -11.04
CA PHE A 24 21.90 -29.79 -12.17
C PHE A 24 21.58 -28.29 -12.07
N LEU A 25 20.30 -27.92 -11.94
CA LEU A 25 19.89 -26.53 -11.81
C LEU A 25 20.48 -25.87 -10.55
N LEU A 26 20.45 -26.55 -9.40
CA LEU A 26 21.01 -26.03 -8.16
C LEU A 26 22.52 -25.80 -8.26
N LYS A 27 23.28 -26.75 -8.81
CA LYS A 27 24.74 -26.59 -8.97
C LYS A 27 25.09 -25.52 -10.00
N LEU A 28 24.30 -25.42 -11.06
CA LEU A 28 24.48 -24.41 -12.10
C LEU A 28 24.25 -23.00 -11.54
N LEU A 29 23.23 -22.81 -10.69
CA LEU A 29 22.89 -21.51 -10.10
C LEU A 29 23.73 -21.16 -8.85
N ALA A 30 24.19 -22.15 -8.07
CA ALA A 30 24.93 -21.91 -6.83
C ALA A 30 26.45 -21.78 -7.02
N ASN A 31 27.02 -22.38 -8.07
CA ASN A 31 28.47 -22.32 -8.30
C ASN A 31 28.87 -20.99 -8.98
N LYS A 32 29.79 -20.27 -8.33
CA LYS A 32 30.30 -18.96 -8.77
C LYS A 32 31.00 -19.01 -10.13
N GLU A 33 31.50 -20.16 -10.54
CA GLU A 33 32.19 -20.36 -11.82
C GLU A 33 31.25 -20.16 -13.03
N TYR A 34 29.94 -20.38 -12.85
CA TYR A 34 28.96 -20.29 -13.94
C TYR A 34 28.17 -18.98 -13.95
N ILE A 35 28.48 -17.99 -13.09
CA ILE A 35 27.74 -16.71 -13.01
C ILE A 35 27.62 -16.02 -14.38
N ASN A 36 28.65 -16.12 -15.22
CA ASN A 36 28.68 -15.51 -16.55
C ASN A 36 28.32 -16.46 -17.69
N HIS A 37 28.02 -17.72 -17.39
CA HIS A 37 27.68 -18.72 -18.39
C HIS A 37 26.35 -18.38 -19.08
N ILE A 38 26.25 -18.66 -20.39
CA ILE A 38 25.09 -18.30 -21.22
C ILE A 38 23.81 -18.94 -20.65
N ALA A 39 23.89 -20.18 -20.18
CA ALA A 39 22.75 -20.86 -19.56
C ALA A 39 22.27 -20.19 -18.26
N VAL A 40 23.18 -19.68 -17.41
CA VAL A 40 22.79 -18.96 -16.19
C VAL A 40 22.14 -17.62 -16.54
N LYS A 41 22.69 -16.91 -17.52
CA LYS A 41 22.09 -15.66 -18.01
C LYS A 41 20.69 -15.87 -18.58
N ASP A 42 20.51 -16.92 -19.39
CA ASP A 42 19.21 -17.28 -19.97
C ASP A 42 18.18 -17.64 -18.87
N ILE A 43 18.58 -18.47 -17.89
CA ILE A 43 17.71 -18.80 -16.75
C ILE A 43 17.34 -17.54 -15.94
N LEU A 44 18.29 -16.63 -15.71
CA LEU A 44 18.03 -15.40 -14.96
C LEU A 44 17.17 -14.40 -15.75
N GLN A 45 17.32 -14.35 -17.08
CA GLN A 45 16.46 -13.56 -17.96
C GLN A 45 15.02 -14.09 -17.98
N ASN A 46 14.86 -15.42 -17.97
CA ASN A 46 13.55 -16.09 -18.00
C ASN A 46 13.02 -16.50 -16.62
N LYS A 47 13.60 -15.99 -15.53
CA LYS A 47 13.31 -16.45 -14.16
C LYS A 47 11.82 -16.39 -13.78
N GLN A 48 11.11 -15.35 -14.23
CA GLN A 48 9.67 -15.19 -13.94
C GLN A 48 8.86 -16.30 -14.62
N LEU A 49 9.10 -16.54 -15.92
CA LEU A 49 8.43 -17.60 -16.67
C LEU A 49 8.70 -18.99 -16.09
N ILE A 50 9.92 -19.24 -15.61
CA ILE A 50 10.29 -20.49 -14.96
C ILE A 50 9.54 -20.65 -13.63
N LEU A 51 9.50 -19.61 -12.79
CA LEU A 51 8.76 -19.64 -11.53
C LEU A 51 7.25 -19.81 -11.76
N ASP A 52 6.68 -19.11 -12.74
CA ASP A 52 5.26 -19.24 -13.11
C ASP A 52 4.93 -20.65 -13.62
N ALA A 53 5.82 -21.25 -14.44
CA ALA A 53 5.65 -22.61 -14.91
C ALA A 53 5.73 -23.62 -13.76
N LEU A 54 6.65 -23.42 -12.81
CA LEU A 54 6.75 -24.24 -11.60
C LEU A 54 5.48 -24.13 -10.75
N LEU A 55 4.98 -22.92 -10.53
CA LEU A 55 3.74 -22.66 -9.78
C LEU A 55 2.53 -23.30 -10.45
N LYS A 56 2.39 -23.18 -11.78
CA LYS A 56 1.30 -23.81 -12.55
C LYS A 56 1.38 -25.34 -12.53
N SER A 57 2.59 -25.90 -12.60
CA SER A 57 2.79 -27.35 -12.54
C SER A 57 2.52 -27.95 -11.16
N ALA A 58 2.52 -27.12 -10.13
CA ALA A 58 2.34 -27.49 -8.74
C ALA A 58 0.88 -27.34 -8.26
N GLU A 59 -0.11 -27.29 -9.18
CA GLU A 59 -1.53 -27.06 -8.88
C GLU A 59 -2.08 -27.96 -7.76
N ASP A 60 -1.56 -29.18 -7.62
CA ASP A 60 -1.95 -30.13 -6.56
C ASP A 60 -1.10 -30.05 -5.27
N SER A 61 0.07 -29.40 -5.30
CA SER A 61 1.03 -29.32 -4.16
C SER A 61 1.15 -27.93 -3.53
N LEU A 62 0.51 -26.89 -4.08
CA LEU A 62 0.68 -25.46 -3.73
C LEU A 62 0.84 -25.11 -2.25
N SER A 63 0.26 -25.88 -1.32
CA SER A 63 0.31 -25.60 0.11
C SER A 63 1.73 -25.40 0.68
N THR A 64 2.72 -26.17 0.23
CA THR A 64 4.08 -26.10 0.78
C THR A 64 4.90 -25.01 0.11
N GLU A 65 4.76 -24.85 -1.20
CA GLU A 65 5.43 -23.83 -2.01
C GLU A 65 4.91 -22.43 -1.65
N LEU A 66 3.58 -22.26 -1.52
CA LEU A 66 3.00 -21.00 -1.08
C LEU A 66 3.43 -20.62 0.32
N LYS A 67 3.59 -21.60 1.22
CA LYS A 67 4.11 -21.34 2.56
C LYS A 67 5.52 -20.77 2.50
N TRP A 68 6.42 -21.39 1.73
CA TRP A 68 7.78 -20.88 1.56
C TRP A 68 7.81 -19.47 0.94
N VAL A 69 7.01 -19.21 -0.11
CA VAL A 69 6.91 -17.87 -0.72
C VAL A 69 6.39 -16.86 0.30
N THR A 70 5.35 -17.23 1.06
CA THR A 70 4.77 -16.38 2.10
C THR A 70 5.79 -16.07 3.20
N ASP A 71 6.53 -17.06 3.67
CA ASP A 71 7.55 -16.90 4.71
C ASP A 71 8.71 -16.02 4.21
N LEU A 72 9.09 -16.14 2.93
CA LEU A 72 10.06 -15.25 2.30
C LEU A 72 9.57 -13.80 2.24
N ILE A 73 8.32 -13.57 1.83
CA ILE A 73 7.73 -12.23 1.76
C ILE A 73 7.63 -11.61 3.16
N LYS A 74 7.23 -12.40 4.16
CA LYS A 74 7.20 -11.98 5.57
C LYS A 74 8.59 -11.56 6.05
N ASP A 75 9.61 -12.37 5.82
CA ASP A 75 10.98 -12.06 6.24
C ASP A 75 11.53 -10.81 5.56
N VAL A 76 11.33 -10.67 4.24
CA VAL A 76 11.73 -9.47 3.51
C VAL A 76 11.02 -8.24 4.05
N SER A 77 9.70 -8.31 4.25
CA SER A 77 8.89 -7.20 4.79
C SER A 77 9.34 -6.83 6.20
N ALA A 78 9.53 -7.81 7.09
CA ALA A 78 10.00 -7.60 8.46
C ALA A 78 11.36 -6.91 8.50
N ARG A 79 12.32 -7.33 7.67
CA ARG A 79 13.63 -6.68 7.56
C ARG A 79 13.51 -5.23 7.11
N LYS A 80 12.59 -4.91 6.18
CA LYS A 80 12.33 -3.52 5.80
C LYS A 80 11.71 -2.71 6.92
N MET A 81 10.80 -3.27 7.70
CA MET A 81 10.23 -2.61 8.89
C MET A 81 11.29 -2.31 9.95
N VAL A 82 12.24 -3.22 10.17
CA VAL A 82 13.36 -2.98 11.08
C VAL A 82 14.17 -1.77 10.63
N VAL A 83 14.53 -1.70 9.35
CA VAL A 83 15.27 -0.56 8.79
C VAL A 83 14.48 0.74 8.91
N LEU A 84 13.18 0.72 8.58
CA LEU A 84 12.30 1.89 8.72
C LEU A 84 12.20 2.37 10.17
N SER A 85 12.10 1.44 11.12
CA SER A 85 11.96 1.73 12.55
C SER A 85 13.27 2.12 13.24
N ALA A 86 14.40 2.05 12.54
CA ALA A 86 15.71 2.42 13.07
C ALA A 86 15.80 3.93 13.30
N LYS A 87 16.71 4.42 14.15
CA LYS A 87 16.82 5.87 14.43
C LYS A 87 17.38 6.61 13.22
N GLU A 88 18.22 5.92 12.45
CA GLU A 88 18.90 6.38 11.25
C GLU A 88 17.94 6.69 10.10
N SER A 89 16.70 6.19 10.16
CA SER A 89 15.66 6.53 9.18
C SER A 89 15.13 7.96 9.35
N GLY A 90 15.45 8.64 10.46
CA GLY A 90 15.06 10.03 10.69
C GLY A 90 13.63 10.23 11.20
N TYR A 91 12.83 9.17 11.29
CA TYR A 91 11.41 9.25 11.71
C TYR A 91 11.20 9.15 13.23
N HIS A 92 12.27 9.35 14.00
CA HIS A 92 12.21 9.40 15.45
C HIS A 92 12.09 10.86 15.89
N PHE A 93 10.88 11.36 16.16
CA PHE A 93 10.68 12.71 16.66
C PHE A 93 10.64 12.72 18.19
N ASP A 94 11.63 13.32 18.81
CA ASP A 94 11.55 13.60 20.24
C ASP A 94 10.66 14.83 20.45
N VAL A 95 9.39 14.61 20.78
CA VAL A 95 8.37 15.65 20.98
C VAL A 95 8.83 16.72 21.99
N VAL A 96 9.73 16.38 22.93
CA VAL A 96 10.25 17.32 23.93
C VAL A 96 11.28 18.31 23.33
N HIS A 97 11.90 17.93 22.21
CA HIS A 97 12.96 18.70 21.54
C HIS A 97 12.59 19.14 20.12
N THR A 98 11.41 18.77 19.60
CA THR A 98 10.94 19.22 18.29
C THR A 98 10.78 20.74 18.30
N VAL A 99 11.60 21.43 17.52
CA VAL A 99 11.50 22.87 17.29
C VAL A 99 10.35 23.14 16.32
N LEU A 100 9.70 24.30 16.43
CA LEU A 100 8.59 24.70 15.56
C LEU A 100 8.91 24.56 14.06
N GLU A 101 10.14 24.86 13.65
CA GLU A 101 10.63 24.70 12.27
C GLU A 101 10.57 23.23 11.79
N GLN A 102 10.88 22.26 12.64
CA GLN A 102 10.83 20.83 12.29
C GLN A 102 9.40 20.30 12.16
N LEU A 103 8.44 21.00 12.76
CA LEU A 103 7.03 20.71 12.58
C LEU A 103 6.51 21.31 11.27
N GLU A 104 6.94 22.54 10.94
CA GLU A 104 6.58 23.20 9.68
C GLU A 104 7.13 22.44 8.47
N ASP A 105 8.33 21.86 8.61
CA ASP A 105 8.97 21.04 7.56
C ASP A 105 8.41 19.60 7.47
N PHE A 106 7.52 19.18 8.38
CA PHE A 106 7.01 17.81 8.35
C PHE A 106 5.94 17.63 7.25
N SER A 107 6.20 16.71 6.33
CA SER A 107 5.25 16.29 5.30
C SER A 107 4.91 14.81 5.41
N ILE A 108 3.61 14.50 5.51
CA ILE A 108 3.11 13.12 5.44
C ILE A 108 3.42 12.51 4.06
N GLU A 109 3.41 13.32 3.01
CA GLU A 109 3.72 12.91 1.64
C GLU A 109 5.19 12.49 1.49
N GLU A 110 6.12 13.21 2.11
CA GLU A 110 7.54 12.82 2.12
C GLU A 110 7.75 11.55 2.94
N LEU A 111 7.15 11.47 4.13
CA LEU A 111 7.17 10.27 4.96
C LEU A 111 6.63 9.04 4.20
N ALA A 112 5.51 9.21 3.50
CA ALA A 112 4.90 8.16 2.68
C ALA A 112 5.82 7.71 1.54
N LYS A 113 6.42 8.65 0.81
CA LYS A 113 7.36 8.35 -0.29
C LYS A 113 8.55 7.53 0.21
N ASP A 114 9.09 7.86 1.37
CA ASP A 114 10.23 7.15 1.92
C ASP A 114 9.83 5.77 2.49
N MET A 115 8.66 5.64 3.12
CA MET A 115 8.10 4.35 3.50
C MET A 115 7.89 3.44 2.28
N GLU A 116 7.32 3.97 1.20
CA GLU A 116 7.12 3.26 -0.07
C GLU A 116 8.46 2.83 -0.69
N LYS A 117 9.43 3.74 -0.75
CA LYS A 117 10.76 3.46 -1.31
C LYS A 117 11.50 2.37 -0.53
N LEU A 118 11.38 2.36 0.80
CA LEU A 118 12.08 1.40 1.67
C LEU A 118 11.35 0.06 1.77
N ALA A 119 10.02 0.06 1.70
CA ALA A 119 9.18 -1.14 1.84
C ALA A 119 8.09 -1.24 0.74
N PRO A 120 8.46 -1.31 -0.55
CA PRO A 120 7.49 -1.23 -1.65
C PRO A 120 6.49 -2.38 -1.66
N VAL A 121 6.92 -3.59 -1.30
CA VAL A 121 6.04 -4.77 -1.24
C VAL A 121 5.01 -4.64 -0.12
N THR A 122 5.42 -4.13 1.04
CA THR A 122 4.51 -3.91 2.17
C THR A 122 3.54 -2.75 1.87
N TRP A 123 4.03 -1.70 1.21
CA TRP A 123 3.21 -0.57 0.79
C TRP A 123 2.14 -0.98 -0.22
N ASP A 124 2.50 -1.75 -1.25
CA ASP A 124 1.58 -2.28 -2.27
C ASP A 124 0.58 -3.26 -1.67
N PHE A 125 1.01 -4.08 -0.71
CA PHE A 125 0.11 -4.92 0.08
C PHE A 125 -0.93 -4.09 0.83
N LEU A 126 -0.52 -3.00 1.49
CA LEU A 126 -1.46 -2.11 2.18
C LEU A 126 -2.37 -1.37 1.19
N ASP A 127 -1.85 -0.96 0.03
CA ASP A 127 -2.65 -0.34 -1.02
C ASP A 127 -3.76 -1.27 -1.50
N THR A 128 -3.41 -2.53 -1.75
CA THR A 128 -4.37 -3.58 -2.09
C THR A 128 -5.35 -3.82 -0.94
N ALA A 129 -4.86 -4.04 0.28
CA ALA A 129 -5.68 -4.36 1.45
C ALA A 129 -6.68 -3.27 1.80
N LEU A 130 -6.27 -2.01 1.72
CA LEU A 130 -7.12 -0.85 2.00
C LEU A 130 -8.06 -0.53 0.83
N SER A 131 -7.73 -0.94 -0.40
CA SER A 131 -8.58 -0.77 -1.59
C SER A 131 -9.57 -1.91 -1.84
N MET A 132 -9.38 -3.08 -1.22
CA MET A 132 -10.27 -4.24 -1.41
C MET A 132 -11.72 -3.96 -0.98
N ARG A 133 -11.93 -3.16 0.07
CA ARG A 133 -13.28 -2.82 0.57
C ARG A 133 -14.05 -1.96 -0.44
N THR A 134 -13.37 -1.06 -1.15
CA THR A 134 -13.96 -0.25 -2.23
C THR A 134 -14.32 -1.06 -3.49
N ALA A 135 -13.60 -2.14 -3.80
CA ALA A 135 -13.84 -2.95 -5.01
C ALA A 135 -15.01 -3.95 -4.85
N GLN A 136 -15.20 -4.50 -3.64
CA GLN A 136 -16.23 -5.51 -3.36
C GLN A 136 -17.66 -4.98 -3.53
N LYS A 137 -17.86 -3.65 -3.39
CA LYS A 137 -19.17 -2.99 -3.58
C LYS A 137 -19.55 -2.73 -5.04
N ILE A 138 -18.58 -2.58 -5.96
CA ILE A 138 -18.87 -2.36 -7.40
C ILE A 138 -19.42 -3.64 -8.05
N GLY A 139 -19.03 -4.81 -7.54
CA GLY A 139 -19.52 -6.11 -8.01
C GLY A 139 -20.85 -6.57 -7.39
N ALA A 140 -21.22 -6.06 -6.21
CA ALA A 140 -22.40 -6.51 -5.45
C ALA A 140 -23.72 -5.84 -5.89
N GLY A 141 -23.71 -4.95 -6.89
CA GLY A 141 -24.90 -4.28 -7.42
C GLY A 141 -25.68 -5.08 -8.48
N LYS A 142 -25.27 -6.32 -8.78
CA LYS A 142 -25.92 -7.20 -9.75
C LYS A 142 -25.83 -8.64 -9.26
N ASP A 143 -26.72 -9.03 -8.36
CA ASP A 143 -27.53 -10.26 -8.45
C ASP A 143 -28.24 -10.53 -7.12
N HIS A 144 -29.42 -11.13 -7.25
CA HIS A 144 -30.56 -11.18 -6.34
C HIS A 144 -30.39 -12.00 -5.04
N ASP A 145 -31.21 -11.61 -4.06
CA ASP A 145 -31.99 -12.37 -3.06
C ASP A 145 -31.38 -13.45 -2.13
N GLU A 146 -31.87 -13.35 -0.88
CA GLU A 146 -32.07 -14.38 0.15
C GLU A 146 -30.93 -15.36 0.42
N HIS A 147 -30.14 -15.07 1.46
CA HIS A 147 -30.19 -15.87 2.69
C HIS A 147 -29.48 -15.13 3.83
N GLN A 148 -30.22 -14.92 4.92
CA GLN A 148 -29.75 -14.41 6.21
C GLN A 148 -28.57 -15.25 6.72
N LEU A 149 -27.41 -14.62 6.87
CA LEU A 149 -26.48 -14.91 7.96
C LEU A 149 -26.01 -13.58 8.52
N GLU A 150 -26.28 -13.40 9.80
CA GLU A 150 -26.00 -12.22 10.61
C GLU A 150 -24.50 -11.88 10.58
N ALA A 151 -24.15 -10.82 9.87
CA ALA A 151 -22.97 -10.00 10.12
C ALA A 151 -23.45 -8.57 10.35
N GLY A 152 -24.22 -8.39 11.43
CA GLY A 152 -24.52 -7.06 11.93
C GLY A 152 -23.23 -6.45 12.47
N MET A 153 -22.76 -5.36 11.83
CA MET A 153 -22.13 -4.18 12.45
C MET A 153 -21.34 -3.28 11.48
N ASP A 154 -21.21 -3.59 10.18
CA ASP A 154 -20.28 -2.85 9.29
C ASP A 154 -20.93 -2.00 8.18
N SER A 155 -22.27 -1.86 8.15
CA SER A 155 -22.94 -1.01 7.16
C SER A 155 -22.71 0.49 7.40
N ASP A 156 -22.45 0.89 8.64
CA ASP A 156 -22.44 2.30 9.03
C ASP A 156 -21.06 2.94 8.94
N GLU A 157 -19.97 2.17 8.79
CA GLU A 157 -18.61 2.74 8.84
C GLU A 157 -18.23 3.48 7.54
N GLU A 158 -18.63 2.96 6.38
CA GLU A 158 -18.38 3.66 5.11
C GLU A 158 -19.42 4.74 4.84
N ALA A 159 -20.67 4.54 5.29
CA ALA A 159 -21.62 5.64 5.40
C ALA A 159 -21.06 6.72 6.34
N TYR A 160 -20.41 6.36 7.44
CA TYR A 160 -19.76 7.30 8.36
C TYR A 160 -18.55 8.02 7.74
N TRP A 161 -17.71 7.36 6.93
CA TRP A 161 -16.60 8.04 6.25
C TRP A 161 -17.03 8.80 4.99
N GLU A 162 -18.08 8.36 4.28
CA GLU A 162 -18.74 9.16 3.22
C GLU A 162 -19.50 10.34 3.84
N GLU A 163 -20.16 10.19 4.99
CA GLU A 163 -20.90 11.24 5.70
C GLU A 163 -19.97 12.22 6.43
N LEU A 164 -18.86 11.75 7.04
CA LEU A 164 -17.81 12.65 7.54
C LEU A 164 -17.13 13.41 6.41
N GLY A 165 -16.95 12.77 5.25
CA GLY A 165 -16.36 13.39 4.08
C GLY A 165 -17.32 14.40 3.45
N GLU A 166 -18.53 13.98 3.12
CA GLU A 166 -19.55 14.76 2.40
C GLU A 166 -20.22 15.81 3.28
N GLY A 167 -20.54 15.52 4.54
CA GLY A 167 -21.20 16.46 5.45
C GLY A 167 -20.29 17.61 5.91
N ASP A 168 -19.01 17.33 6.18
CA ASP A 168 -18.03 18.37 6.54
C ASP A 168 -17.56 19.15 5.31
N LEU A 169 -17.43 18.49 4.15
CA LEU A 169 -17.19 19.17 2.87
C LEU A 169 -18.35 20.07 2.48
N GLU A 170 -19.60 19.60 2.55
CA GLU A 170 -20.78 20.37 2.17
C GLU A 170 -20.95 21.59 3.10
N GLY A 171 -20.60 21.46 4.38
CA GLY A 171 -20.52 22.57 5.34
C GLY A 171 -19.43 23.58 5.00
N ILE A 172 -18.19 23.14 4.74
CA ILE A 172 -17.07 23.99 4.32
C ILE A 172 -17.37 24.68 2.99
N ILE A 173 -17.94 23.94 2.04
CA ILE A 173 -18.36 24.43 0.71
C ILE A 173 -19.47 25.47 0.84
N SER A 174 -20.47 25.21 1.69
CA SER A 174 -21.58 26.15 1.92
C SER A 174 -21.09 27.42 2.62
N GLY A 175 -20.12 27.31 3.54
CA GLY A 175 -19.45 28.46 4.16
C GLY A 175 -18.72 29.32 3.12
N LEU A 176 -17.92 28.71 2.25
CA LEU A 176 -17.21 29.40 1.17
C LEU A 176 -18.15 30.06 0.14
N ILE A 177 -19.35 29.52 -0.08
CA ILE A 177 -20.38 30.10 -0.96
C ILE A 177 -21.02 31.34 -0.31
N ASN A 178 -21.31 31.28 0.98
CA ASN A 178 -21.95 32.38 1.70
C ASN A 178 -21.01 33.59 1.87
N ASP A 179 -19.69 33.34 1.98
CA ASP A 179 -18.68 34.41 2.08
C ASP A 179 -18.42 35.14 0.74
N ALA A 180 -18.86 34.57 -0.39
CA ALA A 180 -18.61 35.10 -1.73
C ALA A 180 -19.72 36.02 -2.28
N GLU A 181 -20.70 36.45 -1.48
CA GLU A 181 -21.90 37.10 -2.04
C GLU A 181 -21.77 38.60 -2.36
N SER A 182 -22.04 38.95 -3.62
CA SER A 182 -22.79 40.19 -3.95
C SER A 182 -23.55 40.18 -5.31
N SER A 183 -23.68 39.06 -6.03
CA SER A 183 -24.45 39.05 -7.29
C SER A 183 -25.02 37.66 -7.66
N VAL A 184 -26.35 37.59 -7.80
CA VAL A 184 -27.15 36.40 -8.15
C VAL A 184 -26.70 35.74 -9.47
N GLU A 185 -26.15 36.51 -10.40
CA GLU A 185 -25.70 35.99 -11.71
C GLU A 185 -24.34 35.25 -11.65
N ASN A 186 -23.54 35.49 -10.61
CA ASN A 186 -22.30 34.74 -10.37
C ASN A 186 -22.54 33.47 -9.54
N GLN A 187 -23.67 33.39 -8.84
CA GLN A 187 -24.00 32.28 -7.94
C GLN A 187 -24.23 30.95 -8.70
N TRP A 188 -24.94 30.99 -9.83
CA TRP A 188 -25.17 29.77 -10.62
C TRP A 188 -23.91 29.28 -11.35
N LYS A 189 -23.03 30.20 -11.77
CA LYS A 189 -21.71 29.88 -12.36
C LYS A 189 -20.78 29.26 -11.32
N ALA A 190 -20.78 29.81 -10.09
CA ALA A 190 -20.04 29.24 -8.96
C ALA A 190 -20.56 27.85 -8.59
N LYS A 191 -21.88 27.66 -8.49
CA LYS A 191 -22.49 26.34 -8.25
C LYS A 191 -22.17 25.33 -9.36
N ALA A 192 -22.25 25.72 -10.63
CA ALA A 192 -21.94 24.86 -11.76
C ALA A 192 -20.44 24.47 -11.81
N LEU A 193 -19.55 25.42 -11.53
CA LEU A 193 -18.11 25.15 -11.43
C LEU A 193 -17.82 24.21 -10.26
N LEU A 194 -18.51 24.37 -9.13
CA LEU A 194 -18.28 23.57 -7.94
C LEU A 194 -18.80 22.13 -8.10
N VAL A 195 -19.95 21.91 -8.75
CA VAL A 195 -20.42 20.57 -9.14
C VAL A 195 -19.43 19.87 -10.07
N CYS A 196 -18.77 20.62 -10.96
CA CYS A 196 -17.72 20.06 -11.83
C CYS A 196 -16.42 19.74 -11.08
N ILE A 197 -16.10 20.48 -10.00
CA ILE A 197 -14.86 20.30 -9.22
C ILE A 197 -15.04 19.31 -8.06
N GLN A 198 -16.27 19.10 -7.56
CA GLN A 198 -16.59 18.18 -6.46
C GLN A 198 -16.04 16.75 -6.68
N PRO A 199 -16.13 16.13 -7.87
CA PRO A 199 -15.53 14.81 -8.10
C PRO A 199 -14.01 14.82 -7.96
N LEU A 200 -13.36 15.94 -8.34
CA LEU A 200 -11.92 16.11 -8.24
C LEU A 200 -11.49 16.30 -6.78
N ILE A 201 -12.24 17.06 -6.00
CA ILE A 201 -12.04 17.23 -4.55
C ILE A 201 -12.21 15.88 -3.84
N SER A 202 -13.32 15.18 -4.10
CA SER A 202 -13.61 13.87 -3.51
C SER A 202 -12.51 12.85 -3.83
N LYS A 203 -12.06 12.78 -5.10
CA LYS A 203 -10.96 11.90 -5.49
C LYS A 203 -9.65 12.26 -4.78
N THR A 204 -9.33 13.55 -4.69
CA THR A 204 -8.11 14.02 -4.02
C THR A 204 -8.13 13.68 -2.53
N LEU A 205 -9.26 13.89 -1.85
CA LEU A 205 -9.42 13.55 -0.44
C LEU A 205 -9.32 12.04 -0.19
N LYS A 206 -9.95 11.21 -1.03
CA LYS A 206 -9.83 9.75 -0.94
C LYS A 206 -8.38 9.28 -1.06
N LEU A 207 -7.60 9.88 -1.97
CA LEU A 207 -6.17 9.60 -2.12
C LEU A 207 -5.37 10.00 -0.87
N MET A 208 -5.62 11.19 -0.32
CA MET A 208 -4.94 11.66 0.90
C MET A 208 -5.29 10.80 2.13
N LEU A 209 -6.55 10.41 2.28
CA LEU A 209 -6.99 9.51 3.35
C LEU A 209 -6.33 8.13 3.24
N ASN A 210 -6.24 7.57 2.04
CA ASN A 210 -5.54 6.30 1.82
C ASN A 210 -4.05 6.41 2.13
N LEU A 211 -3.42 7.54 1.77
CA LEU A 211 -2.03 7.82 2.13
C LEU A 211 -1.84 7.84 3.65
N GLN A 212 -2.68 8.58 4.36
CA GLN A 212 -2.62 8.70 5.82
C GLN A 212 -2.87 7.36 6.52
N ARG A 213 -3.83 6.56 6.03
CA ARG A 213 -4.09 5.20 6.53
C ARG A 213 -2.87 4.30 6.38
N LYS A 214 -2.22 4.29 5.21
CA LYS A 214 -1.00 3.51 4.96
C LYS A 214 0.13 3.92 5.91
N VAL A 215 0.40 5.21 6.03
CA VAL A 215 1.43 5.76 6.93
C VAL A 215 1.14 5.40 8.39
N THR A 216 -0.12 5.47 8.82
CA THR A 216 -0.53 5.12 10.19
C THR A 216 -0.29 3.65 10.50
N VAL A 217 -0.74 2.74 9.62
CA VAL A 217 -0.55 1.29 9.79
C VAL A 217 0.94 0.94 9.82
N MET A 218 1.72 1.50 8.88
CA MET A 218 3.18 1.34 8.86
C MET A 218 3.83 1.83 10.16
N SER A 219 3.40 2.98 10.68
CA SER A 219 3.90 3.53 11.94
C SER A 219 3.60 2.64 13.15
N ILE A 220 2.44 1.99 13.18
CA ILE A 220 2.08 0.99 14.21
C ILE A 220 3.00 -0.24 14.10
N ILE A 221 3.21 -0.75 12.88
CA ILE A 221 4.10 -1.90 12.63
C ILE A 221 5.55 -1.55 13.02
N MET A 222 6.00 -0.35 12.69
CA MET A 222 7.34 0.14 13.08
C MET A 222 7.49 0.23 14.59
N ARG A 223 6.49 0.75 15.30
CA ARG A 223 6.52 0.82 16.78
C ARG A 223 6.50 -0.54 17.45
N SER A 224 5.80 -1.52 16.86
CA SER A 224 5.81 -2.90 17.36
C SER A 224 7.14 -3.61 17.06
N THR A 225 7.82 -3.23 15.97
CA THR A 225 9.17 -3.73 15.63
C THR A 225 10.26 -3.10 16.51
N ASN A 226 10.13 -1.81 16.82
CA ASN A 226 11.03 -1.07 17.70
C ASN A 226 10.20 -0.12 18.58
N GLN A 227 10.07 -0.42 19.87
CA GLN A 227 9.29 0.40 20.80
C GLN A 227 9.79 1.85 20.93
N ARG A 228 11.04 2.11 20.53
CA ARG A 228 11.60 3.47 20.49
C ARG A 228 11.18 4.25 19.24
N SER A 229 10.68 3.59 18.20
CA SER A 229 10.07 4.27 17.06
C SER A 229 8.81 4.97 17.51
N ASN A 230 8.85 6.29 17.46
CA ASN A 230 7.77 7.17 17.91
C ASN A 230 7.02 7.83 16.74
N THR A 231 7.26 7.42 15.49
CA THR A 231 6.60 7.91 14.27
C THR A 231 5.07 8.14 14.45
N LEU A 232 4.37 7.19 15.07
CA LEU A 232 2.93 7.32 15.34
C LEU A 232 2.60 8.43 16.35
N GLN A 233 3.39 8.54 17.41
CA GLN A 233 3.23 9.57 18.43
C GLN A 233 3.53 10.95 17.84
N SER A 234 4.53 11.03 16.94
CA SER A 234 4.84 12.22 16.16
C SER A 234 3.63 12.61 15.31
N LEU A 235 3.11 11.70 14.49
CA LEU A 235 1.93 11.94 13.65
C LEU A 235 0.74 12.46 14.46
N MET A 236 0.47 11.86 15.62
CA MET A 236 -0.61 12.31 16.51
C MET A 236 -0.33 13.71 17.09
N GLY A 237 0.90 13.98 17.53
CA GLY A 237 1.29 15.30 18.04
C GLY A 237 1.12 16.40 17.00
N MET A 238 1.51 16.12 15.75
CA MET A 238 1.38 17.07 14.63
C MET A 238 -0.07 17.28 14.24
N PHE A 239 -0.86 16.20 14.19
CA PHE A 239 -2.30 16.30 13.96
C PHE A 239 -2.97 17.20 15.02
N LEU A 240 -2.71 16.95 16.31
CA LEU A 240 -3.25 17.77 17.40
C LEU A 240 -2.78 19.23 17.35
N GLN A 241 -1.54 19.49 16.93
CA GLN A 241 -1.04 20.86 16.77
C GLN A 241 -1.67 21.58 15.56
N SER A 242 -1.95 20.86 14.48
CA SER A 242 -2.66 21.38 13.31
C SER A 242 -4.11 21.74 13.64
N THR A 243 -4.81 20.95 14.46
CA THR A 243 -6.18 21.25 14.89
C THR A 243 -6.25 22.40 15.89
N HIS A 244 -5.26 22.54 16.78
CA HIS A 244 -5.13 23.72 17.63
C HIS A 244 -4.86 25.02 16.84
N SER A 245 -4.28 24.91 15.65
CA SER A 245 -4.10 26.06 14.74
C SER A 245 -5.45 26.49 14.12
N LEU A 246 -6.34 25.54 13.84
CA LEU A 246 -7.72 25.82 13.41
C LEU A 246 -8.49 26.61 14.47
N GLN A 247 -8.30 26.28 15.75
CA GLN A 247 -8.99 26.95 16.85
C GLN A 247 -8.55 28.41 17.03
N LYS A 248 -7.27 28.69 16.80
CA LYS A 248 -6.75 30.07 16.75
C LYS A 248 -7.27 30.86 15.57
N VAL A 249 -7.47 30.23 14.41
CA VAL A 249 -8.08 30.89 13.23
C VAL A 249 -9.53 31.28 13.53
N ILE A 250 -10.29 30.40 14.21
CA ILE A 250 -11.66 30.69 14.66
C ILE A 250 -11.67 31.86 15.67
N GLU A 251 -10.77 31.85 16.66
CA GLU A 251 -10.67 32.94 17.66
C GLU A 251 -10.22 34.29 17.06
N THR A 252 -9.54 34.29 15.91
CA THR A 252 -9.18 35.53 15.18
C THR A 252 -10.25 36.00 14.19
N LEU A 253 -11.27 35.19 13.93
CA LEU A 253 -12.39 35.50 13.04
C LEU A 253 -13.68 35.88 13.79
N GLU A 254 -13.70 35.78 15.12
CA GLU A 254 -14.69 36.42 16.03
C GLU A 254 -14.23 37.81 16.48
#